data_AF-A0A7C1HIT9-F1
#
_entry.id   AF-A0A7C1HIT9-F1
#
_cell.length_a   1.000
_cell.length_b   1.000
_cell.length_c   1.000
_cell.angle_alpha   90.00
_cell.angle_beta   90.00
_cell.angle_gamma   90.00
#
_symmetry.space_group_name_H-M   'P 1'
#
loop_
_entity.id
_entity.type
_entity.pdbx_description
1 polymer ?
#
loop_
_entity_poly.entity_id
_entity_poly.type
_entity_poly.pdbx_seq_one_letter_code
_entity_poly.pdbx_strand_id
1 'polypeptide(L)'
;MKKSFYIYGSLVLLVLLTLGVTFATFTDKANFVGTTFSVASSDIKLLDVYNGGVDPSNLVDSKPGPTFANITPTWHSDYVVQIYNNGTGPVNLTSKAVYETANDPAELRQIIFVEMYDWVDTNGDGVPQQEEFEQASYGRKTIVKWNTVGFELGTLPQGEIKTLVLRFSTDSISPAKQGTGILFDFSFDALGI
;
A
#
# COMPACT_ATOMS: atom_id res chain seq x y z
N MET A 1 -52.68 26.22 -13.68
CA MET A 1 -51.28 26.72 -13.74
C MET A 1 -50.41 26.25 -12.58
N LYS A 2 -50.90 26.15 -11.33
CA LYS A 2 -50.08 25.70 -10.18
C LYS A 2 -49.51 24.27 -10.31
N LYS A 3 -50.27 23.31 -10.86
CA LYS A 3 -49.85 21.90 -11.00
C LYS A 3 -48.65 21.69 -11.94
N SER A 4 -48.56 22.47 -13.03
CA SER A 4 -47.45 22.36 -13.98
C SER A 4 -46.12 22.84 -13.38
N PHE A 5 -46.17 23.86 -12.51
CA PHE A 5 -44.97 24.40 -11.86
C PHE A 5 -44.30 23.38 -10.91
N TYR A 6 -45.09 22.59 -10.18
CA TYR A 6 -44.56 21.52 -9.32
C TYR A 6 -43.94 20.36 -10.11
N ILE A 7 -44.50 20.03 -11.28
CA ILE A 7 -43.98 18.95 -12.12
C ILE A 7 -42.63 19.33 -12.72
N TYR A 8 -42.50 20.54 -13.28
CA TYR A 8 -41.21 21.00 -13.82
C TYR A 8 -40.17 21.25 -12.72
N GLY A 9 -40.59 21.79 -11.56
CA GLY A 9 -39.69 21.97 -10.41
C GLY A 9 -39.15 20.66 -9.86
N SER A 10 -40.00 19.62 -9.76
CA SER A 10 -39.57 18.29 -9.30
C SER A 10 -38.66 17.59 -10.31
N LEU A 11 -38.86 17.79 -11.61
CA LEU A 11 -38.02 17.20 -12.65
C LEU A 11 -36.61 17.80 -12.63
N VAL A 12 -36.50 19.13 -12.47
CA VAL A 12 -35.21 19.83 -12.36
C VAL A 12 -34.45 19.41 -11.10
N LEU A 13 -35.16 19.25 -9.98
CA LEU A 13 -34.56 18.79 -8.72
C LEU A 13 -34.04 17.34 -8.83
N LEU A 14 -34.77 16.46 -9.51
CA LEU A 14 -34.37 15.07 -9.73
C LEU A 14 -33.09 14.98 -10.58
N VAL A 15 -33.00 15.76 -11.65
CA VAL A 15 -31.80 15.80 -12.51
C VAL A 15 -30.58 16.33 -11.76
N LEU A 16 -30.75 17.38 -10.93
CA LEU A 16 -29.66 17.91 -10.09
C LEU A 16 -29.17 16.89 -9.05
N LEU A 17 -30.08 16.12 -8.45
CA LEU A 17 -29.72 15.05 -7.51
C LEU A 17 -28.94 13.93 -8.22
N THR A 18 -29.36 13.50 -9.41
CA THR A 18 -28.64 12.45 -10.14
C THR A 18 -27.24 12.86 -10.58
N LEU A 19 -27.04 14.13 -10.97
CA LEU A 19 -25.72 14.65 -11.36
C LEU A 19 -24.76 14.76 -10.16
N GLY A 20 -25.27 15.14 -8.98
CA GLY A 20 -24.48 15.21 -7.75
C GLY A 20 -23.99 13.84 -7.26
N VAL A 21 -24.83 12.80 -7.40
CA VAL A 21 -24.47 11.44 -6.98
C VAL A 21 -23.44 10.83 -7.94
N THR A 22 -23.51 11.12 -9.24
CA THR A 22 -22.49 10.63 -10.20
C THR A 22 -21.13 11.28 -9.98
N PHE A 23 -21.05 12.56 -9.57
CA PHE A 23 -19.76 13.20 -9.30
C PHE A 23 -19.11 12.70 -8.00
N ALA A 24 -19.90 12.38 -6.97
CA ALA A 24 -19.37 11.86 -5.71
C ALA A 24 -18.80 10.43 -5.84
N THR A 25 -19.39 9.57 -6.68
CA THR A 25 -18.96 8.17 -6.82
C THR A 25 -17.69 7.97 -7.67
N PHE A 26 -17.25 8.99 -8.43
CA PHE A 26 -15.99 8.91 -9.19
C PHE A 26 -14.84 9.74 -8.61
N THR A 27 -15.04 10.41 -7.46
CA THR A 27 -14.01 11.21 -6.78
C THR A 27 -13.32 10.48 -5.62
N ASP A 28 -13.80 9.31 -5.20
CA ASP A 28 -13.16 8.53 -4.12
C ASP A 28 -12.30 7.37 -4.63
N LYS A 29 -11.51 7.63 -5.67
CA LYS A 29 -10.14 7.12 -5.65
C LYS A 29 -9.31 8.29 -5.18
N ALA A 30 -9.10 8.39 -3.87
CA ALA A 30 -8.05 9.22 -3.34
C ALA A 30 -6.76 8.85 -4.08
N ASN A 31 -6.38 9.65 -5.08
CA ASN A 31 -5.00 9.67 -5.54
C ASN A 31 -4.22 10.09 -4.30
N PHE A 32 -3.63 9.13 -3.60
CA PHE A 32 -2.76 9.43 -2.48
C PHE A 32 -1.68 10.37 -3.03
N VAL A 33 -1.64 11.60 -2.51
CA VAL A 33 -0.56 12.53 -2.80
C VAL A 33 0.63 12.01 -1.99
N GLY A 34 1.30 10.99 -2.52
CA GLY A 34 2.23 10.20 -1.74
C GLY A 34 2.57 8.87 -2.39
N THR A 35 3.41 8.12 -1.68
CA THR A 35 3.60 6.69 -1.92
C THR A 35 2.32 5.93 -1.54
N THR A 36 2.08 4.79 -2.18
CA THR A 36 0.87 4.00 -1.93
C THR A 36 1.23 2.53 -1.74
N PHE A 37 0.58 1.85 -0.78
CA PHE A 37 0.47 0.38 -0.79
C PHE A 37 -0.85 0.00 -1.45
N SER A 38 -0.82 -0.95 -2.37
CA SER A 38 -1.99 -1.40 -3.13
C SER A 38 -2.00 -2.90 -3.34
N VAL A 39 -3.16 -3.45 -3.64
CA VAL A 39 -3.31 -4.82 -4.14
C VAL A 39 -3.64 -4.82 -5.63
N ALA A 40 -3.12 -5.80 -6.35
CA ALA A 40 -3.37 -6.02 -7.78
C ALA A 40 -4.32 -7.21 -8.06
N SER A 41 -4.77 -7.90 -7.01
CA SER A 41 -5.67 -9.06 -7.11
C SER A 41 -6.91 -8.84 -6.24
N SER A 42 -8.07 -9.30 -6.74
CA SER A 42 -9.34 -9.27 -6.00
C SER A 42 -9.40 -10.24 -4.83
N ASP A 43 -8.51 -11.23 -4.83
CA ASP A 43 -8.48 -12.30 -3.82
C ASP A 43 -7.77 -11.88 -2.54
N ILE A 44 -7.12 -10.71 -2.54
CA ILE A 44 -6.46 -10.17 -1.37
C ILE A 44 -6.91 -8.75 -1.06
N LYS A 45 -6.83 -8.36 0.20
CA LYS A 45 -7.09 -7.00 0.70
C LYS A 45 -6.00 -6.59 1.68
N LEU A 46 -5.78 -5.29 1.83
CA LEU A 46 -4.96 -4.76 2.91
C LEU A 46 -5.85 -4.49 4.12
N LEU A 47 -5.31 -4.69 5.32
CA LEU A 47 -5.92 -4.11 6.52
C LEU A 47 -5.55 -2.62 6.60
N ASP A 48 -6.55 -1.77 6.80
CA ASP A 48 -6.37 -0.33 6.98
C ASP A 48 -5.75 -0.05 8.36
N VAL A 49 -6.40 -0.56 9.41
CA VAL A 49 -5.95 -0.52 10.79
C VAL A 49 -5.26 -1.82 11.16
N TYR A 50 -4.03 -1.70 11.69
CA TYR A 50 -3.26 -2.83 12.21
C TYR A 50 -4.08 -3.58 13.27
N ASN A 51 -4.17 -4.90 13.10
CA ASN A 51 -4.92 -5.80 13.98
C ASN A 51 -6.41 -5.39 14.18
N GLY A 52 -6.98 -4.62 13.25
CA GLY A 52 -8.38 -4.15 13.30
C GLY A 52 -9.43 -5.20 12.91
N GLY A 53 -9.02 -6.45 12.70
CA GLY A 53 -9.89 -7.54 12.24
C GLY A 53 -10.17 -7.52 10.73
N VAL A 54 -11.04 -8.44 10.30
CA VAL A 54 -11.39 -8.67 8.88
C VAL A 54 -12.78 -8.17 8.52
N ASP A 55 -13.33 -7.25 9.33
CA ASP A 55 -14.60 -6.60 8.99
C ASP A 55 -14.44 -5.82 7.68
N PRO A 56 -15.44 -5.82 6.78
CA PRO A 56 -15.33 -5.18 5.47
C PRO A 56 -14.92 -3.70 5.51
N SER A 57 -15.19 -2.99 6.61
CA SER A 57 -14.77 -1.59 6.80
C SER A 57 -13.27 -1.42 7.02
N ASN A 58 -12.55 -2.47 7.42
CA ASN A 58 -11.10 -2.47 7.63
C ASN A 58 -10.34 -3.04 6.43
N LEU A 59 -11.04 -3.49 5.38
CA LEU A 59 -10.43 -4.12 4.21
C LEU A 59 -10.41 -3.13 3.04
N VAL A 60 -9.21 -2.73 2.64
CA VAL A 60 -8.99 -1.72 1.60
C VAL A 60 -8.11 -2.25 0.47
N ASP A 61 -8.33 -1.74 -0.74
CA ASP A 61 -7.51 -2.07 -1.91
C ASP A 61 -6.21 -1.28 -1.97
N SER A 62 -6.17 -0.14 -1.27
CA SER A 62 -5.00 0.73 -1.22
C SER A 62 -5.02 1.58 0.03
N LYS A 63 -3.83 1.88 0.56
CA LYS A 63 -3.64 2.78 1.69
C LYS A 63 -2.37 3.61 1.53
N PRO A 64 -2.21 4.72 2.28
CA PRO A 64 -0.99 5.51 2.23
C PRO A 64 0.26 4.65 2.47
N GLY A 65 1.27 4.89 1.65
CA GLY A 65 2.58 4.29 1.76
C GLY A 65 3.56 5.11 2.60
N PRO A 66 4.84 4.71 2.60
CA PRO A 66 5.89 5.33 3.38
C PRO A 66 6.32 6.68 2.82
N THR A 67 6.34 7.73 3.63
CA THR A 67 6.90 9.02 3.20
C THR A 67 8.39 9.08 3.51
N PHE A 68 9.20 9.21 2.46
CA PHE A 68 10.65 9.32 2.59
C PHE A 68 11.06 10.79 2.77
N ALA A 69 11.48 11.15 3.98
CA ALA A 69 11.98 12.49 4.30
C ALA A 69 13.30 12.39 5.06
N ASN A 70 14.19 13.38 4.85
CA ASN A 70 15.47 13.50 5.55
C ASN A 70 16.34 12.24 5.47
N ILE A 71 16.44 11.62 4.29
CA ILE A 71 17.29 10.44 4.11
C ILE A 71 18.76 10.83 4.30
N THR A 72 19.41 10.22 5.29
CA THR A 72 20.82 10.38 5.66
C THR A 72 21.57 9.05 5.50
N PRO A 73 22.91 9.02 5.60
CA PRO A 73 23.63 7.75 5.65
C PRO A 73 23.12 6.88 6.80
N THR A 74 23.07 5.56 6.61
CA THR A 74 22.54 4.57 7.58
C THR A 74 21.09 4.76 8.01
N TRP A 75 20.34 5.62 7.31
CA TRP A 75 18.92 5.82 7.57
C TRP A 75 18.16 4.51 7.36
N HIS A 76 17.18 4.24 8.21
CA HIS A 76 16.17 3.23 8.01
C HIS A 76 14.81 3.67 8.56
N SER A 77 13.75 3.06 8.05
CA SER A 77 12.38 3.23 8.52
C SER A 77 11.59 1.96 8.23
N ASP A 78 10.81 1.54 9.22
CA ASP A 78 10.03 0.31 9.17
C ASP A 78 8.54 0.61 9.01
N TYR A 79 7.87 -0.17 8.16
CA TYR A 79 6.45 0.00 7.87
C TYR A 79 5.75 -1.35 7.92
N VAL A 80 4.61 -1.39 8.61
CA VAL A 80 3.81 -2.61 8.75
C VAL A 80 2.74 -2.67 7.68
N VAL A 81 2.64 -3.80 7.00
CA VAL A 81 1.55 -4.10 6.07
C VAL A 81 0.94 -5.45 6.45
N GLN A 82 -0.39 -5.49 6.49
CA GLN A 82 -1.16 -6.71 6.72
C GLN A 82 -2.00 -7.02 5.50
N ILE A 83 -1.83 -8.22 4.96
CA ILE A 83 -2.46 -8.71 3.74
C ILE A 83 -3.41 -9.84 4.15
N TYR A 84 -4.68 -9.69 3.85
CA TYR A 84 -5.73 -10.67 4.10
C TYR A 84 -6.09 -11.41 2.81
N ASN A 85 -6.20 -12.74 2.87
CA ASN A 85 -6.73 -13.53 1.77
C ASN A 85 -8.27 -13.62 1.87
N ASN A 86 -8.92 -12.84 1.02
CA ASN A 86 -10.37 -12.76 0.83
C ASN A 86 -10.88 -13.69 -0.29
N GLY A 87 -10.00 -14.49 -0.89
CA GLY A 87 -10.33 -15.45 -1.93
C GLY A 87 -11.10 -16.67 -1.39
N THR A 88 -11.39 -17.60 -2.30
CA THR A 88 -12.07 -18.86 -1.97
C THR A 88 -11.12 -20.02 -1.70
N GLY A 89 -9.81 -19.77 -1.67
CA GLY A 89 -8.76 -20.79 -1.55
C GLY A 89 -7.40 -20.18 -1.22
N PRO A 90 -6.34 -20.99 -1.08
CA PRO A 90 -4.99 -20.50 -0.87
C PRO A 90 -4.47 -19.72 -2.08
N VAL A 91 -3.69 -18.68 -1.83
CA VAL A 91 -3.07 -17.86 -2.87
C VAL A 91 -1.56 -17.78 -2.68
N ASN A 92 -0.80 -17.68 -3.77
CA ASN A 92 0.62 -17.32 -3.72
C ASN A 92 0.79 -15.82 -3.82
N LEU A 93 1.45 -15.23 -2.83
CA LEU A 93 1.66 -13.81 -2.72
C LEU A 93 2.98 -13.39 -3.37
N THR A 94 2.92 -12.30 -4.12
CA THR A 94 4.10 -11.62 -4.65
C THR A 94 4.01 -10.12 -4.39
N SER A 95 5.12 -9.41 -4.50
CA SER A 95 5.11 -7.94 -4.46
C SER A 95 6.06 -7.32 -5.45
N LYS A 96 5.74 -6.11 -5.90
CA LYS A 96 6.59 -5.29 -6.78
C LYS A 96 6.52 -3.82 -6.38
N ALA A 97 7.61 -3.10 -6.58
CA ALA A 97 7.58 -1.64 -6.60
C ALA A 97 7.23 -1.13 -7.99
N VAL A 98 6.54 0.00 -8.09
CA VAL A 98 6.25 0.75 -9.31
C VAL A 98 6.66 2.20 -9.05
N TYR A 99 7.36 2.79 -10.01
CA TYR A 99 7.85 4.15 -9.89
C TYR A 99 8.01 4.79 -11.26
N GLU A 100 7.89 6.11 -11.29
CA GLU A 100 8.21 6.90 -12.47
C GLU A 100 9.56 7.58 -12.25
N THR A 101 10.46 7.48 -13.22
CA THR A 101 11.78 8.12 -13.14
C THR A 101 11.68 9.64 -13.02
N ALA A 102 10.62 10.25 -13.55
CA ALA A 102 10.32 11.67 -13.39
C ALA A 102 10.12 12.08 -11.92
N ASN A 103 9.63 11.17 -11.07
CA ASN A 103 9.41 11.40 -9.64
C ASN A 103 10.65 11.08 -8.80
N ASP A 104 11.77 10.70 -9.44
CA ASP A 104 13.05 10.36 -8.83
C ASP A 104 14.26 11.00 -9.55
N PRO A 105 14.36 12.35 -9.57
CA PRO A 105 15.45 13.04 -10.25
C PRO A 105 16.82 12.78 -9.60
N ALA A 106 16.84 12.41 -8.32
CA ALA A 106 18.07 12.11 -7.58
C ALA A 106 18.50 10.63 -7.66
N GLU A 107 17.73 9.80 -8.36
CA GLU A 107 17.95 8.35 -8.49
C GLU A 107 18.07 7.62 -7.14
N LEU A 108 17.25 8.02 -6.17
CA LEU A 108 17.17 7.39 -4.86
C LEU A 108 16.77 5.92 -4.94
N ARG A 109 16.00 5.52 -5.97
CA ARG A 109 15.61 4.12 -6.22
C ARG A 109 16.78 3.14 -6.31
N GLN A 110 17.97 3.63 -6.67
CA GLN A 110 19.16 2.82 -6.82
C GLN A 110 19.91 2.59 -5.49
N ILE A 111 19.66 3.44 -4.49
CA ILE A 111 20.40 3.46 -3.22
C ILE A 111 19.52 3.16 -2.01
N ILE A 112 18.19 3.31 -2.14
CA ILE A 112 17.23 2.84 -1.15
C ILE A 112 17.05 1.34 -1.35
N PHE A 113 17.27 0.63 -0.26
CA PHE A 113 17.01 -0.78 -0.13
C PHE A 113 15.69 -0.99 0.59
N VAL A 114 15.02 -2.08 0.23
CA VAL A 114 13.89 -2.66 0.92
C VAL A 114 14.28 -4.06 1.36
N GLU A 115 13.87 -4.41 2.57
CA GLU A 115 13.90 -5.78 3.08
C GLU A 115 12.54 -6.06 3.72
N MET A 116 11.95 -7.19 3.36
CA MET A 116 10.66 -7.61 3.90
C MET A 116 10.87 -8.74 4.89
N TYR A 117 10.12 -8.72 5.98
CA TYR A 117 10.16 -9.74 7.00
C TYR A 117 8.74 -10.20 7.31
N ASP A 118 8.53 -11.49 7.54
CA ASP A 118 7.34 -11.91 8.29
C ASP A 118 7.48 -11.41 9.72
N TRP A 119 6.40 -10.83 10.25
CA TRP A 119 6.40 -10.32 11.61
C TRP A 119 5.27 -10.94 12.42
N VAL A 120 5.63 -11.39 13.61
CA VAL A 120 4.71 -11.81 14.66
C VAL A 120 4.99 -10.94 15.86
N ASP A 121 4.00 -10.11 16.18
CA ASP A 121 3.99 -9.25 17.36
C ASP A 121 3.95 -10.14 18.61
N THR A 122 5.12 -10.37 19.21
CA THR A 122 5.29 -11.39 20.25
C THR A 122 4.90 -10.82 21.61
N ASN A 123 5.08 -9.51 21.78
CA ASN A 123 4.77 -8.79 23.01
C ASN A 123 3.36 -8.14 23.01
N GLY A 124 2.71 -8.05 21.85
CA GLY A 124 1.35 -7.55 21.68
C GLY A 124 1.21 -6.02 21.72
N ASP A 125 2.29 -5.27 21.50
CA ASP A 125 2.28 -3.80 21.57
C ASP A 125 1.99 -3.11 20.22
N GLY A 126 1.91 -3.89 19.14
CA GLY A 126 1.61 -3.40 17.80
C GLY A 126 2.72 -2.56 17.18
N VAL A 127 3.93 -2.60 17.73
CA VAL A 127 5.10 -1.90 17.21
C VAL A 127 6.14 -2.96 16.81
N PRO A 128 6.62 -2.97 15.57
CA PRO A 128 7.64 -3.95 15.18
C PRO A 128 8.97 -3.63 15.87
N GLN A 129 9.47 -4.56 16.69
CA GLN A 129 10.86 -4.51 17.18
C GLN A 129 11.74 -5.47 16.40
N GLN A 130 12.99 -5.08 16.18
CA GLN A 130 13.90 -5.82 15.29
C GLN A 130 14.05 -7.29 15.70
N GLU A 131 14.13 -7.55 16.99
CA GLU A 131 14.28 -8.88 17.57
C GLU A 131 13.10 -9.82 17.23
N GLU A 132 11.94 -9.27 16.87
CA GLU A 132 10.73 -10.04 16.56
C GLU A 132 10.65 -10.50 15.10
N PHE A 133 11.37 -9.86 14.18
CA PHE A 133 11.20 -10.12 12.73
C PHE A 133 12.50 -10.41 11.98
N GLU A 134 13.68 -10.06 12.52
CA GLU A 134 14.94 -10.11 11.76
C GLU A 134 15.32 -11.50 11.21
N GLN A 135 14.81 -12.57 11.84
CA GLN A 135 15.07 -13.95 11.44
C GLN A 135 14.22 -14.42 10.24
N ALA A 136 13.18 -13.68 9.87
CA ALA A 136 12.21 -14.07 8.84
C ALA A 136 12.30 -13.22 7.57
N SER A 137 13.53 -12.92 7.14
CA SER A 137 13.80 -12.07 5.96
C SER A 137 13.51 -12.78 4.63
N TYR A 138 12.85 -12.05 3.72
CA TYR A 138 12.70 -12.39 2.29
C TYR A 138 13.88 -11.88 1.44
N GLY A 139 14.91 -11.33 2.09
CA GLY A 139 16.11 -10.80 1.47
C GLY A 139 16.04 -9.31 1.15
N ARG A 140 17.21 -8.72 0.93
CA ARG A 140 17.38 -7.28 0.71
C ARG A 140 17.51 -6.96 -0.78
N LYS A 141 16.71 -6.00 -1.26
CA LYS A 141 16.72 -5.56 -2.67
C LYS A 141 16.72 -4.04 -2.76
N THR A 142 17.28 -3.47 -3.83
CA THR A 142 17.03 -2.05 -4.15
C THR A 142 15.62 -1.89 -4.69
N ILE A 143 15.07 -0.67 -4.70
CA ILE A 143 13.75 -0.42 -5.32
C ILE A 143 13.74 -0.81 -6.81
N VAL A 144 14.86 -0.59 -7.52
CA VAL A 144 15.01 -1.07 -8.91
C VAL A 144 14.87 -2.59 -9.01
N LYS A 145 15.58 -3.35 -8.15
CA LYS A 145 15.48 -4.81 -8.15
C LYS A 145 14.11 -5.30 -7.70
N TRP A 146 13.45 -4.60 -6.77
CA TRP A 146 12.10 -4.92 -6.37
C TRP A 146 11.10 -4.71 -7.52
N ASN A 147 11.25 -3.66 -8.31
CA ASN A 147 10.42 -3.44 -9.51
C ASN A 147 10.63 -4.52 -10.59
N THR A 148 11.87 -4.95 -10.84
CA THR A 148 12.17 -5.87 -11.95
C THR A 148 12.05 -7.35 -11.60
N VAL A 149 12.31 -7.71 -10.33
CA VAL A 149 12.31 -9.13 -9.88
C VAL A 149 11.13 -9.42 -8.95
N GLY A 150 10.63 -8.43 -8.21
CA GLY A 150 9.61 -8.65 -7.20
C GLY A 150 10.11 -9.35 -5.93
N PHE A 151 9.20 -9.65 -5.01
CA PHE A 151 9.39 -10.62 -3.92
C PHE A 151 8.37 -11.74 -4.06
N GLU A 152 8.80 -12.96 -3.74
CA GLU A 152 7.94 -14.13 -3.54
C GLU A 152 7.69 -14.24 -2.03
N LEU A 153 6.44 -14.05 -1.61
CA LEU A 153 6.05 -13.94 -0.20
C LEU A 153 5.40 -15.23 0.33
N GLY A 154 5.46 -16.29 -0.48
CA GLY A 154 4.92 -17.61 -0.16
C GLY A 154 3.40 -17.70 -0.28
N THR A 155 2.85 -18.79 0.24
CA THR A 155 1.42 -19.09 0.19
C THR A 155 0.70 -18.49 1.40
N LEU A 156 -0.45 -17.85 1.16
CA LEU A 156 -1.38 -17.40 2.18
C LEU A 156 -2.67 -18.24 2.10
N PRO A 157 -2.98 -19.06 3.13
CA PRO A 157 -4.22 -19.82 3.18
C PRO A 157 -5.47 -18.94 3.16
N GLN A 158 -6.60 -19.53 2.81
CA GLN A 158 -7.89 -18.83 2.79
C GLN A 158 -8.23 -18.29 4.19
N GLY A 159 -8.62 -17.02 4.28
CA GLY A 159 -9.08 -16.41 5.53
C GLY A 159 -7.96 -16.03 6.50
N GLU A 160 -6.70 -16.22 6.13
CA GLU A 160 -5.54 -15.87 6.95
C GLU A 160 -5.02 -14.46 6.64
N ILE A 161 -4.30 -13.89 7.61
CA ILE A 161 -3.60 -12.61 7.49
C ILE A 161 -2.09 -12.86 7.51
N LYS A 162 -1.38 -12.32 6.52
CA LYS A 162 0.08 -12.21 6.56
C LYS A 162 0.46 -10.81 7.02
N THR A 163 1.25 -10.73 8.08
CA THR A 163 1.81 -9.48 8.60
C THR A 163 3.27 -9.36 8.17
N LEU A 164 3.60 -8.26 7.50
CA LEU A 164 4.93 -7.96 6.98
C LEU A 164 5.47 -6.67 7.59
N VAL A 165 6.76 -6.68 7.91
CA VAL A 165 7.54 -5.46 8.14
C VAL A 165 8.37 -5.19 6.91
N LEU A 166 8.19 -4.00 6.33
CA LEU A 166 8.97 -3.48 5.22
C LEU A 166 9.97 -2.47 5.77
N ARG A 167 11.23 -2.88 5.85
CA ARG A 167 12.35 -2.02 6.24
C ARG A 167 12.93 -1.35 5.01
N PHE A 168 12.79 -0.04 4.93
CA PHE A 168 13.51 0.77 3.95
C PHE A 168 14.79 1.28 4.57
N SER A 169 15.91 1.23 3.84
CA SER A 169 17.20 1.67 4.37
C SER A 169 18.15 2.19 3.30
N THR A 170 19.18 2.90 3.74
CA THR A 170 20.34 3.30 2.90
C THR A 170 21.64 2.97 3.60
N ASP A 171 22.63 2.43 2.90
CA ASP A 171 23.96 2.23 3.48
C ASP A 171 24.71 3.57 3.54
N SER A 172 24.85 4.21 2.37
CA SER A 172 25.48 5.51 2.22
C SER A 172 24.71 6.35 1.21
N ILE A 173 24.76 7.67 1.36
CA ILE A 173 24.13 8.62 0.45
C ILE A 173 25.10 9.78 0.19
N SER A 174 25.29 10.10 -1.09
CA SER A 174 26.10 11.25 -1.48
C SER A 174 25.46 12.55 -0.96
N PRO A 175 26.24 13.57 -0.57
CA PRO A 175 25.70 14.85 -0.06
C PRO A 175 24.65 15.49 -0.98
N ALA A 176 24.82 15.36 -2.30
CA ALA A 176 23.90 15.89 -3.31
C ALA A 176 22.48 15.26 -3.30
N LYS A 177 22.32 14.09 -2.66
CA LYS A 177 21.05 13.34 -2.58
C LYS A 177 20.40 13.40 -1.20
N GLN A 178 21.04 14.05 -0.23
CA GLN A 178 20.50 14.16 1.13
C GLN A 178 19.32 15.13 1.15
N GLY A 179 18.27 14.77 1.89
CA GLY A 179 17.08 15.62 2.04
C GLY A 179 16.11 15.64 0.84
N THR A 180 16.39 14.92 -0.24
CA THR A 180 15.44 14.77 -1.35
C THR A 180 14.37 13.73 -1.02
N GLY A 181 13.12 14.01 -1.40
CA GLY A 181 11.99 13.08 -1.29
C GLY A 181 11.72 12.33 -2.60
N ILE A 182 10.89 11.30 -2.53
CA ILE A 182 10.51 10.46 -3.66
C ILE A 182 9.14 9.83 -3.44
N LEU A 183 8.43 9.59 -4.55
CA LEU A 183 7.17 8.86 -4.56
C LEU A 183 7.37 7.48 -5.21
N PHE A 184 6.90 6.44 -4.51
CA PHE A 184 6.92 5.05 -4.93
C PHE A 184 5.56 4.42 -4.66
N ASP A 185 5.07 3.64 -5.60
CA ASP A 185 3.91 2.80 -5.39
C ASP A 185 4.36 1.36 -5.19
N PHE A 186 3.74 0.67 -4.26
CA PHE A 186 4.06 -0.70 -3.90
C PHE A 186 2.79 -1.52 -4.07
N SER A 187 2.93 -2.61 -4.81
CA SER A 187 1.81 -3.45 -5.20
C SER A 187 2.06 -4.87 -4.73
N PHE A 188 1.09 -5.41 -3.99
CA PHE A 188 1.01 -6.82 -3.64
C PHE A 188 0.06 -7.51 -4.60
N ASP A 189 0.44 -8.68 -5.09
CA ASP A 189 -0.35 -9.46 -6.03
C ASP A 189 -0.53 -10.88 -5.51
N ALA A 190 -1.57 -11.55 -6.01
CA ALA A 190 -1.94 -12.88 -5.58
C ALA A 190 -2.44 -13.70 -6.76
N LEU A 191 -1.89 -14.91 -6.89
CA LEU A 191 -2.36 -15.92 -7.85
C LEU A 191 -2.96 -17.11 -7.09
N GLY A 192 -4.19 -17.48 -7.44
CA GLY A 192 -4.83 -18.69 -6.93
C GLY A 192 -4.03 -19.95 -7.30
N ILE A 193 -4.03 -20.92 -6.39
CA ILE A 193 -3.32 -22.21 -6.52
C ILE A 193 -4.30 -23.32 -6.91
#